data_AF-A0A2G2Y7B1-F1
#
_entry.id   AF-A0A2G2Y7B1-F1
#
_cell.length_a   1.000
_cell.length_b   1.000
_cell.length_c   1.000
_cell.angle_alpha   90.00
_cell.angle_beta   90.00
_cell.angle_gamma   90.00
#
_symmetry.space_group_name_H-M   'P 1'
#
loop_
_entity.id
_entity.type
_entity.pdbx_description
1 polymer ?
#
loop_
_entity_poly.entity_id
_entity_poly.type
_entity_poly.pdbx_seq_one_letter_code
_entity_poly.pdbx_strand_id
1 'polypeptide(L)' 'MSKFFNAQSLLEGNGKLEAQIEALLNVEKQMRQAGDVAATRKAATDILQLCFDARAWKTLNEQIVLLSKRRGQLKQA' A
#
# COMPACT_ATOMS: atom_id res chain seq x y z
N MET A 1 13.24 27.89 14.70
CA MET A 1 14.14 27.27 13.69
C MET A 1 14.30 25.75 13.83
N SER A 2 13.69 25.06 14.81
CA SER A 2 13.93 23.62 15.08
C SER A 2 12.95 22.62 14.44
N LYS A 3 11.97 23.07 13.63
CA LYS A 3 10.93 22.19 13.05
C LYS A 3 11.25 21.64 11.66
N PHE A 4 12.28 22.15 10.98
CA PHE A 4 12.61 21.74 9.60
C PHE A 4 13.57 20.54 9.52
N PHE A 5 14.45 20.35 10.51
CA PHE A 5 15.50 19.32 10.47
C PHE A 5 14.96 17.87 10.61
N ASN A 6 13.78 17.68 11.24
CA ASN A 6 13.17 16.35 11.39
C ASN A 6 12.29 15.93 10.21
N ALA A 7 11.84 16.85 9.36
CA ALA A 7 10.97 16.49 8.23
C ALA A 7 11.77 15.79 7.12
N GLN A 8 13.02 16.18 6.91
CA GLN A 8 13.85 15.68 5.82
C GLN A 8 14.29 14.22 6.03
N SER A 9 14.62 13.84 7.28
CA SER A 9 14.96 12.46 7.65
C SER A 9 13.74 11.52 7.67
N LEU A 10 12.54 12.04 7.96
CA LEU A 10 11.28 11.30 7.83
C LEU A 10 10.94 10.98 6.37
N LEU A 11 11.26 11.89 5.44
CA LEU A 11 10.95 11.74 4.01
C LEU A 11 11.85 10.72 3.31
N GLU A 12 13.12 10.60 3.70
CA GLU A 12 14.05 9.64 3.08
C GLU A 12 13.71 8.17 3.37
N GLY A 13 13.14 7.89 4.56
CA GLY A 13 12.59 6.57 4.88
C GLY A 13 11.26 6.30 4.16
N ASN A 14 10.43 7.34 4.00
CA ASN A 14 9.13 7.24 3.34
C ASN A 14 9.23 7.03 1.82
N GLY A 15 10.21 7.61 1.14
CA GLY A 15 10.34 7.47 -0.31
C GLY A 15 10.55 6.01 -0.76
N LYS A 16 11.30 5.22 0.02
CA LYS A 16 11.47 3.77 -0.23
C LYS A 16 10.21 2.97 0.08
N LEU A 17 9.43 3.39 1.08
CA LEU A 17 8.17 2.75 1.44
C LEU A 17 7.13 2.99 0.34
N GLU A 18 6.98 4.24 -0.10
CA GLU A 18 6.02 4.62 -1.15
C GLU A 18 6.30 3.89 -2.47
N ALA A 19 7.57 3.79 -2.88
CA ALA A 19 7.96 3.05 -4.08
C ALA A 19 7.62 1.55 -3.99
N GLN A 20 7.82 0.93 -2.83
CA GLN A 20 7.47 -0.48 -2.59
C GLN A 20 5.95 -0.69 -2.58
N ILE A 21 5.19 0.23 -1.98
CA ILE A 21 3.72 0.21 -2.00
C ILE A 21 3.23 0.32 -3.45
N GLU A 22 3.79 1.25 -4.24
CA GLU A 22 3.39 1.43 -5.64
C GLU A 22 3.66 0.17 -6.48
N ALA A 23 4.81 -0.47 -6.30
CA ALA A 23 5.14 -1.73 -6.96
C ALA A 23 4.12 -2.84 -6.62
N LEU A 24 3.78 -3.01 -5.35
CA LEU A 24 2.79 -4.00 -4.92
C LEU A 24 1.37 -3.65 -5.36
N LEU A 25 1.01 -2.36 -5.43
CA LEU A 25 -0.29 -1.92 -5.95
C LEU A 25 -0.44 -2.20 -7.44
N ASN A 26 0.64 -2.19 -8.21
CA ASN A 26 0.65 -2.59 -9.61
C ASN A 26 0.46 -4.11 -9.75
N VAL A 27 1.14 -4.91 -8.92
CA VAL A 27 0.93 -6.36 -8.87
C VAL A 27 -0.52 -6.68 -8.50
N GLU A 28 -1.06 -6.07 -7.45
CA GLU A 28 -2.46 -6.25 -7.04
C GLU A 28 -3.41 -5.96 -8.20
N LYS A 29 -3.20 -4.84 -8.90
CA LYS A 29 -4.02 -4.45 -10.07
C LYS A 29 -3.96 -5.52 -11.16
N GLN A 30 -2.78 -6.04 -11.48
CA GLN A 30 -2.60 -7.07 -12.51
C GLN A 30 -3.31 -8.38 -12.12
N MET A 31 -3.13 -8.84 -10.87
CA MET A 31 -3.77 -10.06 -10.37
C MET A 31 -5.30 -9.92 -10.34
N ARG A 32 -5.80 -8.74 -9.97
CA ARG A 32 -7.23 -8.44 -9.99
C ARG A 32 -7.80 -8.46 -11.41
N GLN A 33 -7.07 -7.91 -12.40
CA GLN A 33 -7.47 -7.97 -13.82
C GLN A 33 -7.40 -9.38 -14.39
N ALA A 34 -6.47 -10.22 -13.91
CA ALA A 34 -6.35 -11.62 -14.27
C ALA A 34 -7.40 -12.53 -13.60
N GLY A 35 -8.18 -12.02 -12.64
CA GLY A 35 -9.15 -12.80 -11.88
C GLY A 35 -8.54 -13.72 -10.81
N ASP A 36 -7.24 -13.59 -10.52
CA ASP A 36 -6.58 -14.37 -9.48
C ASP A 36 -6.83 -13.75 -8.09
N VAL A 37 -7.85 -14.26 -7.42
CA VAL A 37 -8.27 -13.81 -6.09
C VAL A 37 -7.21 -14.09 -5.02
N ALA A 38 -6.49 -15.22 -5.13
CA ALA A 38 -5.49 -15.62 -4.14
C ALA A 38 -4.28 -14.67 -4.20
N ALA A 39 -3.78 -14.40 -5.41
CA ALA A 39 -2.68 -13.47 -5.61
C ALA A 39 -3.07 -12.02 -5.30
N THR A 40 -4.30 -11.61 -5.62
CA THR A 40 -4.84 -10.29 -5.25
C THR A 40 -4.87 -10.12 -3.72
N ARG A 41 -5.34 -11.13 -2.98
CA ARG A 41 -5.35 -11.10 -1.51
C ARG A 41 -3.94 -11.03 -0.94
N LYS A 42 -3.02 -11.82 -1.49
CA LYS A 42 -1.61 -11.84 -1.05
C LYS A 42 -0.97 -10.46 -1.22
N ALA A 43 -1.07 -9.85 -2.40
CA ALA A 43 -0.52 -8.53 -2.66
C ALA A 43 -1.11 -7.46 -1.72
N ALA A 44 -2.41 -7.52 -1.45
CA ALA A 44 -3.06 -6.64 -0.48
C ALA A 44 -2.52 -6.84 0.95
N THR A 45 -2.31 -8.08 1.40
CA THR A 45 -1.72 -8.37 2.72
C THR A 45 -0.27 -7.89 2.80
N ASP A 46 0.53 -8.09 1.76
CA ASP A 46 1.93 -7.66 1.70
C ASP A 46 2.05 -6.13 1.82
N ILE A 47 1.16 -5.36 1.17
CA ILE A 47 1.08 -3.89 1.30
C ILE A 47 0.81 -3.47 2.76
N LEU A 48 -0.14 -4.14 3.43
CA LEU A 48 -0.51 -3.82 4.80
C LEU A 48 0.63 -4.16 5.78
N GLN A 49 1.28 -5.31 5.58
CA GLN A 49 2.42 -5.72 6.39
C GLN A 49 3.59 -4.74 6.25
N LEU A 50 3.92 -4.34 5.02
CA LEU A 50 4.95 -3.36 4.73
C LEU A 50 4.70 -2.01 5.44
N CYS A 51 3.45 -1.52 5.40
CA CYS A 51 3.07 -0.29 6.11
C CYS A 51 3.14 -0.44 7.63
N PHE A 52 2.77 -1.61 8.15
CA PHE A 52 2.82 -1.93 9.57
C PHE A 52 4.25 -1.98 10.09
N ASP A 53 5.14 -2.68 9.39
CA ASP A 53 6.55 -2.83 9.75
C ASP A 53 7.30 -1.50 9.72
N ALA A 54 6.95 -0.63 8.77
CA ALA A 54 7.46 0.74 8.70
C ALA A 54 6.84 1.70 9.72
N ARG A 55 5.86 1.24 10.53
CA ARG A 55 5.08 2.05 11.49
C ARG A 55 4.42 3.28 10.84
N ALA A 56 4.11 3.19 9.56
CA ALA A 56 3.51 4.27 8.77
C ALA A 56 1.97 4.25 8.90
N TRP A 57 1.45 4.50 10.10
CA TRP A 57 0.03 4.32 10.43
C TRP A 57 -0.93 5.13 9.56
N LYS A 58 -0.52 6.34 9.15
CA LYS A 58 -1.32 7.18 8.25
C LYS A 58 -1.44 6.51 6.87
N THR A 59 -0.31 6.11 6.30
CA THR A 59 -0.24 5.40 5.02
C THR A 59 -1.00 4.07 5.07
N LEU A 60 -0.87 3.32 6.17
CA LEU A 60 -1.61 2.07 6.39
C LEU A 60 -3.13 2.30 6.26
N ASN A 61 -3.67 3.31 6.96
CA ASN A 61 -5.10 3.62 6.88
C ASN A 61 -5.54 4.01 5.47
N GLU A 62 -4.73 4.79 4.75
CA GLU A 62 -4.99 5.14 3.35
C GLU A 62 -5.02 3.91 2.44
N GLN A 63 -4.07 2.98 2.61
CA GLN A 63 -4.04 1.72 1.85
C GLN A 63 -5.22 0.80 2.18
N ILE A 64 -5.65 0.71 3.45
CA ILE A 64 -6.85 -0.06 3.84
C ILE A 64 -8.10 0.45 3.10
N VAL A 65 -8.32 1.77 3.11
CA VAL A 65 -9.46 2.39 2.43
C VAL A 65 -9.39 2.16 0.91
N LEU A 66 -8.21 2.32 0.32
CA LEU A 66 -7.99 2.13 -1.11
C LEU A 66 -8.25 0.67 -1.56
N LEU A 67 -7.68 -0.31 -0.86
CA LEU A 67 -7.86 -1.73 -1.17
C LEU A 67 -9.32 -2.17 -0.98
N SER A 68 -10.01 -1.63 0.04
CA SER A 68 -11.44 -1.92 0.26
C SER A 68 -12.30 -1.45 -0.92
N LYS A 69 -12.03 -0.26 -1.46
CA LYS A 69 -12.71 0.24 -2.67
C LYS A 69 -12.42 -0.63 -3.89
N ARG A 70 -11.18 -1.09 -4.07
CA ARG A 70 -10.78 -1.94 -5.21
C ARG A 70 -11.47 -3.31 -5.18
N ARG A 71 -11.67 -3.91 -4.00
CA ARG A 71 -12.43 -5.16 -3.83
C ARG A 71 -13.92 -4.97 -4.14
N GLY A 72 -14.52 -3.84 -3.74
CA GLY A 72 -15.93 -3.56 -4.02
C GLY A 72 -16.27 -3.42 -5.51
N GLN A 73 -15.27 -3.31 -6.39
CA GLN A 73 -15.44 -3.28 -7.84
C GLN A 73 -15.40 -4.66 -8.51
N LEU A 74 -15.11 -5.73 -7.77
CA LEU A 74 -15.21 -7.09 -8.30
C LEU A 74 -16.69 -7.37 -8.56
N LYS A 75 -17.12 -7.25 -9.82
CA LYS A 75 -18.39 -7.82 -10.24
C LYS A 75 -18.30 -9.32 -9.96
N GLN A 76 -19.14 -9.81 -9.07
CA GLN A 76 -19.44 -11.24 -9.06
C GLN A 76 -19.95 -11.57 -10.46
N ALA A 77 -19.28 -12.51 -11.12
CA ALA A 77 -19.78 -13.13 -12.34
C ALA A 77 -21.10 -13.85 -12.03
#